data_AF-A0A1V4WCS5-F1
#
_entry.id   AF-A0A1V4WCS5-F1
#
_cell.length_a   1.000
_cell.length_b   1.000
_cell.length_c   1.000
_cell.angle_alpha   90.00
_cell.angle_beta   90.00
_cell.angle_gamma   90.00
#
_symmetry.space_group_name_H-M   'P 1'
#
loop_
_entity.id
_entity.type
_entity.pdbx_description
1 polymer ?
#
loop_
_entity_poly.entity_id
_entity_poly.type
_entity_poly.pdbx_seq_one_letter_code
_entity_poly.pdbx_strand_id
1 'polypeptide(L)'
;MNEEQFKAIFELTGYRQQDFSVCLGCKICASVCTVNDLSPSVNPQDILLSLFLGHEVNSDHALVHYCTNCYRCTNACPWGIRIPEVIRALRESLALESTFERAFKGSLKIWGRVYEPYIFMKTGVFLLKEGYLKYMPKWTEYMSFHLPHGVRRLSSQGGPSDSKGRL
;
A
#
# COMPACT_ATOMS: atom_id res chain seq x y z
N MET A 1 -22.71 -3.85 3.96
CA MET A 1 -22.68 -3.08 2.69
C MET A 1 -24.11 -3.00 2.18
N ASN A 2 -24.61 -1.79 1.91
CA ASN A 2 -26.01 -1.58 1.55
C ASN A 2 -26.19 -1.61 0.01
N GLU A 3 -27.43 -1.80 -0.45
CA GLU A 3 -27.78 -1.80 -1.88
C GLU A 3 -27.36 -0.50 -2.59
N GLU A 4 -27.44 0.63 -1.88
CA GLU A 4 -26.95 1.93 -2.34
C GLU A 4 -25.43 1.95 -2.58
N GLN A 5 -24.65 1.33 -1.69
CA GLN A 5 -23.19 1.26 -1.81
C GLN A 5 -22.80 0.39 -3.02
N PHE A 6 -23.52 -0.72 -3.22
CA PHE A 6 -23.33 -1.58 -4.38
C PHE A 6 -23.56 -0.81 -5.68
N LYS A 7 -24.67 -0.06 -5.77
CA LYS A 7 -24.98 0.79 -6.93
C LYS A 7 -23.91 1.87 -7.16
N ALA A 8 -23.43 2.51 -6.09
CA ALA A 8 -22.38 3.53 -6.18
C ALA A 8 -21.08 2.98 -6.78
N ILE A 9 -20.69 1.73 -6.45
CA ILE A 9 -19.49 1.11 -7.01
C ILE A 9 -19.58 0.99 -8.53
N PHE A 10 -20.72 0.54 -9.06
CA PHE A 10 -20.91 0.40 -10.51
C PHE A 10 -20.98 1.75 -11.22
N GLU A 11 -21.62 2.75 -10.60
CA GLU A 11 -21.67 4.11 -11.14
C GLU A 11 -20.28 4.76 -11.21
N LEU A 12 -19.46 4.62 -10.16
CA LEU A 12 -18.11 5.19 -10.11
C LEU A 12 -17.11 4.49 -11.04
N THR A 13 -17.31 3.21 -11.33
CA THR A 13 -16.40 2.42 -12.17
C THR A 13 -16.80 2.39 -13.64
N GLY A 14 -18.09 2.60 -13.94
CA GLY A 14 -18.69 2.37 -15.25
C GLY A 14 -18.85 0.89 -15.61
N TYR A 15 -18.66 -0.03 -14.67
CA TYR A 15 -18.92 -1.45 -14.87
C TYR A 15 -20.39 -1.78 -14.60
N ARG A 16 -20.84 -2.92 -15.11
CA ARG A 16 -22.05 -3.61 -14.69
C ARG A 16 -21.64 -4.93 -14.03
N GLN A 17 -22.50 -5.46 -13.17
CA GLN A 17 -22.27 -6.75 -12.51
C GLN A 17 -21.93 -7.87 -13.51
N GLN A 18 -22.61 -7.89 -14.66
CA GLN A 18 -22.40 -8.87 -15.74
C GLN A 18 -21.00 -8.80 -16.36
N ASP A 19 -20.34 -7.63 -16.33
CA ASP A 19 -19.03 -7.45 -16.94
C ASP A 19 -17.94 -8.22 -16.18
N PHE A 20 -18.19 -8.62 -14.93
CA PHE A 20 -17.28 -9.48 -14.16
C PHE A 20 -17.37 -10.97 -14.53
N SER A 21 -18.38 -11.39 -15.32
CA SER A 21 -18.52 -12.78 -15.78
C SER A 21 -17.37 -13.27 -16.67
N VAL A 22 -16.59 -12.35 -17.26
CA VAL A 22 -15.39 -12.68 -18.04
C VAL A 22 -14.24 -13.19 -17.16
N CYS A 23 -14.32 -13.02 -15.84
CA CYS A 23 -13.30 -13.48 -14.91
C CYS A 23 -13.36 -15.01 -14.73
N LEU A 24 -12.45 -15.72 -15.40
CA LEU A 24 -12.37 -17.20 -15.34
C LEU A 24 -11.69 -17.77 -14.09
N GLY A 25 -11.44 -16.99 -13.06
CA GLY A 25 -10.88 -17.57 -11.84
C GLY A 25 -9.35 -17.79 -11.82
N CYS A 26 -8.58 -17.35 -12.82
CA CYS A 26 -7.15 -17.72 -12.98
C CYS A 26 -6.15 -17.24 -11.90
N LYS A 27 -6.52 -16.29 -11.02
CA LYS A 27 -5.72 -15.76 -9.91
C LYS A 27 -4.35 -15.12 -10.26
N ILE A 28 -4.07 -14.83 -11.54
CA ILE A 28 -2.87 -14.06 -11.94
C ILE A 28 -2.80 -12.69 -11.26
N CYS A 29 -3.95 -12.06 -10.99
CA CYS A 29 -4.01 -10.79 -10.26
C CYS A 29 -3.45 -10.90 -8.83
N ALA A 30 -3.57 -12.05 -8.18
CA ALA A 30 -3.03 -12.27 -6.83
C ALA A 30 -1.51 -12.46 -6.84
N SER A 31 -0.97 -13.15 -7.85
CA SER A 31 0.48 -13.41 -7.94
C SER A 31 1.30 -12.14 -8.23
N VAL A 32 0.71 -11.13 -8.87
CA VAL A 32 1.38 -9.86 -9.16
C VAL A 32 1.10 -8.75 -8.14
N CYS A 33 0.29 -9.04 -7.11
CA CYS A 33 -0.14 -8.05 -6.14
C CYS A 33 0.86 -7.91 -4.99
N THR A 34 1.47 -6.74 -4.87
CA THR A 34 2.41 -6.46 -3.76
C THR A 34 1.77 -6.48 -2.38
N VAL A 35 0.44 -6.29 -2.30
CA VAL A 35 -0.29 -6.39 -1.03
C VAL A 35 -0.43 -7.85 -0.60
N ASN A 36 -0.60 -8.77 -1.55
CA ASN A 36 -0.63 -10.20 -1.28
C ASN A 36 0.73 -10.71 -0.78
N ASP A 37 1.84 -10.15 -1.29
CA ASP A 37 3.19 -10.47 -0.80
C ASP A 37 3.38 -10.06 0.68
N LEU A 38 2.76 -8.97 1.10
CA LEU A 38 2.84 -8.47 2.48
C LEU A 38 1.86 -9.19 3.42
N SER A 39 0.72 -9.66 2.89
CA SER A 39 -0.34 -10.33 3.62
C SER A 39 -0.85 -11.51 2.79
N PRO A 40 -0.34 -12.74 3.00
CA PRO A 40 -0.57 -13.90 2.12
C PRO A 40 -2.02 -14.40 2.01
N SER A 41 -2.97 -13.77 2.70
CA SER A 41 -4.40 -14.11 2.67
C SER A 41 -5.21 -13.21 1.74
N VAL A 42 -4.56 -12.37 0.94
CA VAL A 42 -5.20 -11.26 0.24
C VAL A 42 -5.28 -11.51 -1.26
N ASN A 43 -6.46 -11.91 -1.73
CA ASN A 43 -6.69 -12.19 -3.13
C ASN A 43 -7.61 -11.12 -3.78
N PRO A 44 -7.11 -10.34 -4.77
CA PRO A 44 -7.93 -9.35 -5.47
C PRO A 44 -9.15 -9.91 -6.20
N GLN A 45 -9.13 -11.20 -6.54
CA GLN A 45 -10.26 -11.88 -7.16
C GLN A 45 -11.45 -12.03 -6.20
N ASP A 46 -11.22 -12.14 -4.90
CA ASP A 46 -12.29 -12.38 -3.92
C ASP A 46 -13.27 -11.18 -3.91
N ILE A 47 -12.74 -9.96 -4.05
CA ILE A 47 -13.52 -8.73 -4.19
C ILE A 47 -14.39 -8.78 -5.47
N LEU A 48 -13.81 -9.19 -6.60
CA LEU A 48 -14.55 -9.30 -7.86
C LEU A 48 -15.67 -10.35 -7.75
N LEU A 49 -15.39 -11.48 -7.11
CA LEU A 49 -16.36 -12.56 -6.92
C LEU A 49 -17.50 -12.10 -6.01
N SER A 50 -17.18 -11.44 -4.89
CA SER A 50 -18.21 -10.87 -4.01
C SER A 50 -19.09 -9.88 -4.77
N LEU A 51 -18.51 -8.98 -5.56
CA LEU A 51 -19.30 -8.04 -6.35
C LEU A 51 -20.13 -8.72 -7.45
N PHE A 52 -19.61 -9.77 -8.08
CA PHE A 52 -20.36 -10.54 -9.06
C PHE A 52 -21.54 -11.29 -8.44
N LEU A 53 -21.37 -11.84 -7.23
CA LEU A 53 -22.42 -12.55 -6.50
C LEU A 53 -23.39 -11.62 -5.76
N GLY A 54 -23.13 -10.31 -5.74
CA GLY A 54 -23.91 -9.36 -4.94
C GLY A 54 -23.69 -9.51 -3.44
N HIS A 55 -22.56 -10.09 -3.03
CA HIS A 55 -22.16 -10.24 -1.64
C HIS A 55 -21.41 -9.00 -1.14
N GLU A 56 -21.48 -8.82 0.17
CA GLU A 56 -20.80 -7.75 0.86
C GLU A 56 -19.27 -7.95 0.82
N VAL A 57 -18.53 -6.88 0.56
CA VAL A 57 -17.07 -6.88 0.71
C VAL A 57 -16.75 -6.31 2.08
N ASN A 58 -15.98 -7.06 2.89
CA ASN A 58 -15.58 -6.60 4.21
C ASN A 58 -14.69 -5.34 4.10
N SER A 59 -15.00 -4.30 4.88
CA SER A 59 -14.19 -3.08 4.97
C SER A 59 -12.76 -3.39 5.41
N ASP A 60 -12.57 -4.38 6.28
CA ASP A 60 -11.27 -4.75 6.84
C ASP A 60 -10.38 -5.50 5.84
N HIS A 61 -10.87 -5.76 4.63
CA HIS A 61 -10.11 -6.44 3.60
C HIS A 61 -8.85 -5.64 3.27
N ALA A 62 -7.67 -6.26 3.37
CA ALA A 62 -6.39 -5.56 3.28
C ALA A 62 -6.22 -4.75 1.98
N LEU A 63 -6.72 -5.22 0.83
CA LEU A 63 -6.71 -4.42 -0.41
C LEU A 63 -7.45 -3.09 -0.29
N VAL A 64 -8.55 -3.05 0.46
CA VAL A 64 -9.32 -1.82 0.69
C VAL A 64 -8.46 -0.78 1.38
N HIS A 65 -7.56 -1.17 2.29
CA HIS A 65 -6.67 -0.23 2.98
C HIS A 65 -5.32 -0.01 2.28
N TYR A 66 -4.71 -1.07 1.75
CA TYR A 66 -3.30 -1.06 1.33
C TYR A 66 -3.08 -1.05 -0.18
N CYS A 67 -4.11 -1.21 -1.00
CA CYS A 67 -3.93 -1.10 -2.45
C CYS A 67 -3.43 0.29 -2.84
N THR A 68 -2.32 0.33 -3.57
CA THR A 68 -1.66 1.56 -4.03
C THR A 68 -2.10 1.99 -5.42
N ASN A 69 -3.10 1.32 -6.01
CA ASN A 69 -3.54 1.52 -7.40
C ASN A 69 -2.38 1.48 -8.40
N CYS A 70 -1.51 0.46 -8.30
CA CYS A 70 -0.35 0.30 -9.18
C CYS A 70 -0.65 -0.36 -10.55
N TYR A 71 -1.89 -0.80 -10.79
CA TYR A 71 -2.38 -1.43 -12.03
C TYR A 71 -1.66 -2.69 -12.53
N ARG A 72 -0.74 -3.28 -11.75
CA ARG A 72 -0.09 -4.56 -12.11
C ARG A 72 -1.09 -5.68 -12.38
N CYS A 73 -2.13 -5.78 -11.56
CA CYS A 73 -3.18 -6.78 -11.70
C CYS A 73 -4.02 -6.60 -12.98
N THR A 74 -4.24 -5.37 -13.43
CA THR A 74 -4.94 -5.07 -14.69
C THR A 74 -4.08 -5.44 -15.90
N ASN A 75 -2.80 -5.06 -15.88
CA ASN A 75 -1.87 -5.37 -16.97
C ASN A 75 -1.63 -6.88 -17.14
N ALA A 76 -1.62 -7.62 -16.03
CA ALA A 76 -1.46 -9.07 -16.07
C ALA A 76 -2.77 -9.83 -16.38
N CYS A 77 -3.93 -9.16 -16.33
CA CYS A 77 -5.21 -9.80 -16.57
C CYS A 77 -5.41 -10.03 -18.08
N PRO A 78 -5.64 -11.29 -18.53
CA PRO A 78 -5.90 -11.56 -19.95
C PRO A 78 -7.18 -10.90 -20.48
N TRP A 79 -8.10 -10.53 -19.58
CA TRP A 79 -9.37 -9.87 -19.87
C TRP A 79 -9.36 -8.36 -19.57
N GLY A 80 -8.23 -7.80 -19.10
CA GLY A 80 -8.10 -6.37 -18.85
C GLY A 80 -8.99 -5.81 -17.74
N ILE A 81 -9.35 -6.61 -16.72
CA ILE A 81 -10.21 -6.15 -15.62
C ILE A 81 -9.49 -5.06 -14.80
N ARG A 82 -10.14 -3.89 -14.65
CA ARG A 82 -9.60 -2.73 -13.91
C ARG A 82 -9.85 -2.84 -12.40
N ILE A 83 -9.26 -3.86 -11.77
CA ILE A 83 -9.39 -4.11 -10.32
C ILE A 83 -9.06 -2.88 -9.45
N PRO A 84 -8.01 -2.07 -9.74
CA PRO A 84 -7.73 -0.86 -8.96
C PRO A 84 -8.89 0.14 -8.94
N GLU A 85 -9.61 0.30 -10.05
CA GLU A 85 -10.78 1.19 -10.11
C GLU A 85 -11.92 0.67 -9.23
N VAL A 86 -12.13 -0.65 -9.24
CA VAL A 86 -13.12 -1.31 -8.38
C VAL A 86 -12.79 -1.08 -6.91
N ILE A 87 -11.52 -1.24 -6.52
CA ILE A 87 -11.07 -0.99 -5.14
C ILE A 87 -11.22 0.50 -4.78
N ARG A 88 -10.89 1.41 -5.69
CA ARG A 88 -11.07 2.87 -5.48
C ARG A 88 -12.54 3.21 -5.25
N ALA A 89 -13.44 2.70 -6.09
CA ALA A 89 -14.87 2.91 -5.94
C ALA A 89 -15.42 2.28 -4.65
N LEU A 90 -14.90 1.13 -4.26
CA LEU A 90 -15.24 0.49 -2.99
C LEU A 90 -14.85 1.37 -1.79
N ARG A 91 -13.63 1.94 -1.77
CA ARG A 91 -13.20 2.88 -0.72
C ARG A 91 -14.13 4.08 -0.59
N GLU A 92 -14.51 4.65 -1.73
CA GLU A 92 -15.43 5.79 -1.79
C GLU A 92 -16.80 5.40 -1.24
N SER A 93 -17.34 4.25 -1.66
CA SER A 93 -18.65 3.75 -1.18
C SER A 93 -18.68 3.45 0.32
N LEU A 94 -17.53 3.07 0.90
CA LEU A 94 -17.36 2.81 2.33
C LEU A 94 -17.00 4.08 3.12
N ALA A 95 -16.91 5.24 2.46
CA ALA A 95 -16.48 6.51 3.03
C ALA A 95 -15.15 6.40 3.81
N LEU A 96 -14.23 5.56 3.31
CA LEU A 96 -12.92 5.37 3.92
C LEU A 96 -12.01 6.52 3.51
N GLU A 97 -12.03 7.59 4.31
CA GLU A 97 -11.13 8.72 4.15
C GLU A 97 -9.88 8.56 5.02
N SER A 98 -8.72 8.79 4.41
CA SER A 98 -7.47 8.93 5.14
C SER A 98 -7.47 10.19 6.02
N THR A 99 -6.65 10.16 7.08
CA THR A 99 -6.40 11.34 7.93
C THR A 99 -5.90 12.53 7.12
N PHE A 100 -5.11 12.26 6.07
CA PHE A 100 -4.66 13.28 5.13
C PHE A 100 -5.80 13.87 4.32
N GLU A 101 -6.67 13.07 3.71
CA GLU A 101 -7.81 13.57 2.92
C GLU A 101 -8.75 14.45 3.75
N ARG A 102 -9.03 14.04 4.99
CA ARG A 102 -9.83 14.84 5.93
C ARG A 102 -9.18 16.20 6.21
N ALA A 103 -7.87 16.22 6.44
CA ALA A 103 -7.12 17.45 6.67
C ALA A 103 -7.08 18.32 5.40
N PHE A 104 -6.89 17.71 4.23
CA PHE A 104 -6.84 18.38 2.93
C PHE A 104 -8.19 19.03 2.57
N LYS A 105 -9.30 18.26 2.61
CA LYS A 105 -10.66 18.77 2.38
C LYS A 105 -11.01 19.87 3.39
N GLY A 106 -10.60 19.72 4.65
CA GLY A 106 -10.76 20.74 5.67
C GLY A 106 -10.02 22.04 5.35
N SER A 107 -8.78 21.96 4.87
CA SER A 107 -8.00 23.13 4.44
C SER A 107 -8.69 23.89 3.31
N LEU A 108 -9.15 23.17 2.29
CA LEU A 108 -9.86 23.75 1.16
C LEU A 108 -11.17 24.42 1.59
N LYS A 109 -11.95 23.77 2.46
CA LYS A 109 -13.22 24.31 2.94
C LYS A 109 -13.05 25.61 3.73
N ILE A 110 -11.97 25.75 4.50
CA ILE A 110 -11.73 26.93 5.34
C ILE A 110 -11.09 28.07 4.53
N TRP A 111 -10.09 27.77 3.70
CA TRP A 111 -9.23 28.79 3.08
C TRP A 111 -9.42 28.95 1.57
N GLY A 112 -10.17 28.05 0.92
CA GLY A 112 -10.27 27.98 -0.55
C GLY A 112 -8.98 27.51 -1.24
N ARG A 113 -7.94 27.19 -0.47
CA ARG A 113 -6.63 26.73 -0.96
C ARG A 113 -5.96 25.80 0.05
N VAL A 114 -4.93 25.10 -0.41
CA VAL A 114 -4.11 24.23 0.43
C VAL A 114 -3.24 25.10 1.33
N TYR A 115 -3.37 24.93 2.65
CA TYR A 115 -2.53 25.58 3.65
C TYR A 115 -1.72 24.51 4.38
N GLU A 116 -0.47 24.35 3.96
CA GLU A 116 0.42 23.28 4.41
C GLU A 116 0.56 23.22 5.95
N PRO A 117 0.74 24.32 6.69
CA PRO A 117 0.87 24.26 8.15
C PRO A 117 -0.35 23.65 8.84
N TYR A 118 -1.56 23.89 8.31
CA TYR A 118 -2.78 23.28 8.85
C TYR A 118 -2.83 21.77 8.59
N ILE A 119 -2.43 21.34 7.38
CA ILE A 119 -2.36 19.93 7.04
C ILE A 119 -1.34 19.24 7.94
N PHE A 120 -0.12 19.78 8.05
CA PHE A 120 0.93 19.24 8.92
C PHE A 120 0.51 19.17 10.38
N MET A 121 -0.20 20.17 10.90
CA MET A 121 -0.67 20.14 12.28
C MET A 121 -1.75 19.07 12.51
N LYS A 122 -2.70 18.92 11.56
CA LYS A 122 -3.77 17.92 11.63
C LYS A 122 -3.29 16.49 11.42
N THR A 123 -2.35 16.28 10.50
CA THR A 123 -1.80 14.95 10.19
C THR A 123 -0.59 14.60 11.07
N GLY A 124 0.06 15.59 11.67
CA GLY A 124 1.28 15.43 12.46
C GLY A 124 1.12 14.48 13.64
N VAL A 125 -0.03 14.52 14.33
CA VAL A 125 -0.33 13.59 15.44
C VAL A 125 -0.43 12.14 14.94
N PHE A 126 -1.02 11.93 13.76
CA PHE A 126 -1.10 10.60 13.14
C PHE A 126 0.28 10.12 12.66
N LEU A 127 1.05 10.98 12.00
CA LEU A 127 2.42 10.69 11.56
C LEU A 127 3.35 10.34 12.73
N LEU A 128 3.21 11.05 13.86
CA LEU A 128 3.97 10.79 15.08
C LEU A 128 3.55 9.49 15.76
N LYS A 129 2.25 9.18 15.87
CA LYS A 129 1.77 7.99 16.60
C LYS A 129 1.79 6.70 15.79
N GLU A 130 1.36 6.74 14.53
CA GLU A 130 1.12 5.54 13.70
C GLU A 130 2.21 5.30 12.65
N GLY A 131 3.01 6.34 12.33
CA GLY A 131 4.07 6.27 11.34
C GLY A 131 5.46 6.11 11.97
N TYR A 132 6.20 7.23 12.04
CA TYR A 132 7.65 7.22 12.19
C TYR A 132 8.12 6.62 13.52
N LEU A 133 7.52 6.99 14.66
CA LEU A 133 7.99 6.52 15.98
C LEU A 133 7.82 5.01 16.19
N LYS A 134 6.78 4.39 15.59
CA LYS A 134 6.55 2.95 15.72
C LYS A 134 7.64 2.13 15.04
N TYR A 135 8.23 2.66 13.96
CA TYR A 135 9.30 2.01 13.19
C TYR A 135 10.71 2.57 13.47
N MET A 136 10.84 3.63 14.27
CA MET A 136 12.13 4.17 14.75
C MET A 136 13.11 3.10 15.26
N PRO A 137 12.72 2.12 16.10
CA PRO A 137 13.67 1.10 16.56
C PRO A 137 14.19 0.17 15.45
N LYS A 138 13.38 -0.07 14.41
CA LYS A 138 13.79 -0.84 13.22
C LYS A 138 14.74 -0.02 12.33
N TRP A 139 14.55 1.29 12.30
CA TRP A 139 15.43 2.23 11.61
C TRP A 139 16.80 2.36 12.29
N THR A 140 16.85 2.36 13.63
CA THR A 140 18.14 2.35 14.36
C THR A 140 18.97 1.10 14.08
N GLU A 141 18.32 -0.05 13.89
CA GLU A 141 18.98 -1.30 13.52
C GLU A 141 19.50 -1.26 12.07
N TYR A 142 18.70 -0.72 11.14
CA TYR A 142 19.09 -0.52 9.73
C TYR A 142 20.24 0.49 9.57
N MET A 143 20.23 1.58 10.33
CA MET A 143 21.30 2.58 10.33
C MET A 143 22.61 1.99 10.86
N SER A 144 22.57 1.09 11.85
CA SER A 144 23.77 0.46 12.41
C SER A 144 24.52 -0.40 11.38
N PHE A 145 23.82 -0.95 10.38
CA PHE A 145 24.41 -1.80 9.34
C PHE A 145 24.95 -1.00 8.14
N HIS A 146 24.34 0.16 7.82
CA HIS A 146 24.70 0.98 6.65
C HIS A 146 25.50 2.24 6.97
N LEU A 147 25.58 2.66 8.24
CA LEU A 147 26.48 3.74 8.63
C LEU A 147 27.92 3.26 8.48
N PRO A 148 28.78 3.99 7.75
CA PRO A 148 30.15 3.59 7.53
C PRO A 148 30.87 3.45 8.88
N HIS A 149 31.21 2.21 9.25
CA HIS A 149 32.06 1.95 10.40
C HIS A 149 33.46 2.48 10.09
N GLY A 150 34.05 3.19 11.05
CA GLY A 150 35.44 3.63 10.94
C GLY A 150 36.35 2.41 10.83
N VAL A 151 36.92 2.16 9.65
CA VAL A 151 38.02 1.22 9.50
C VAL A 151 39.16 1.74 10.36
N ARG A 152 39.58 0.94 11.34
CA ARG A 152 40.74 1.25 12.19
C ARG A 152 41.93 1.45 11.26
N ARG A 153 42.48 2.67 11.17
CA ARG A 153 43.68 2.93 10.36
C ARG A 153 44.80 2.02 10.87
N LEU A 154 45.24 1.08 10.04
CA LEU A 154 46.50 0.38 10.23
C LEU A 154 47.61 1.42 10.19
N SER A 155 48.24 1.68 11.33
CA SER A 155 49.44 2.51 11.41
C SER A 155 50.58 1.79 10.70
N SER A 156 51.04 2.38 9.60
CA SER A 156 52.23 1.98 8.86
C SER A 156 53.49 2.21 9.71
N GLN A 157 54.19 1.15 10.14
CA GLN A 157 55.64 1.20 10.38
C GLN A 157 56.29 -0.18 10.13
N GLY A 158 57.18 -0.21 9.13
CA GLY A 158 58.45 -0.96 8.98
C GLY A 158 58.55 -2.46 9.31
N GLY A 159 58.92 -3.29 8.31
CA GLY A 159 59.44 -4.67 8.48
C GLY A 159 60.92 -4.72 8.95
N PRO A 160 61.71 -5.82 8.73
CA PRO A 160 61.44 -7.11 8.09
C PRO A 160 61.88 -8.36 8.95
N SER A 161 61.78 -9.56 8.35
CA SER A 161 62.14 -10.92 8.86
C SER A 161 61.11 -11.54 9.83
N ASP A 162 60.70 -12.80 9.74
CA ASP A 162 61.44 -14.00 9.36
C ASP A 162 60.52 -15.04 8.70
N SER A 163 61.16 -15.85 7.88
CA SER A 163 60.73 -17.03 7.17
C SER A 163 60.20 -18.17 8.05
N LYS A 164 59.15 -18.84 7.55
CA LYS A 164 58.74 -20.26 7.66
C LYS A 164 57.20 -20.28 7.59
N GLY A 165 56.54 -20.84 6.59
CA GLY A 165 56.81 -22.11 5.95
C GLY A 165 55.94 -23.20 6.57
N ARG A 166 54.72 -23.35 6.02
CA ARG A 166 53.98 -24.62 5.82
C ARG A 166 53.46 -25.36 7.06
N LEU A 167 52.13 -25.45 7.19
CA LEU A 167 51.30 -26.63 6.86
C LEU A 167 49.82 -26.20 6.82
#